data_AF-A0A959N8L5-F1
#
_entry.id   AF-A0A959N8L5-F1
#
_cell.length_a   1.000
_cell.length_b   1.000
_cell.length_c   1.000
_cell.angle_alpha   90.00
_cell.angle_beta   90.00
_cell.angle_gamma   90.00
#
_symmetry.space_group_name_H-M   'P 1'
#
loop_
_entity.id
_entity.type
_entity.pdbx_description
1 polymer ?
#
loop_
_entity_poly.entity_id
_entity_poly.type
_entity_poly.pdbx_seq_one_letter_code
_entity_poly.pdbx_strand_id
1 'polypeptide(L)'
;LAKEHDNFKWHLALSEPLPEDNWTGYTGFIHQVLHDNYLKDHPAPEDCEYYMCGPPMMNNAVIQMLENLGVERENIMLDDFGG
;
A
#
# COMPACT_ATOMS: atom_id res chain seq x y z
N LEU A 1 -17.44 6.11 6.49
CA LEU A 1 -16.62 6.06 5.25
C LEU A 1 -16.88 4.81 4.40
N ALA A 2 -16.17 3.68 4.56
CA ALA A 2 -16.34 2.52 3.65
C ALA A 2 -17.76 1.91 3.64
N LYS A 3 -18.52 2.05 4.73
CA LYS A 3 -19.94 1.63 4.79
C LYS A 3 -20.90 2.59 4.10
N GLU A 4 -20.47 3.81 3.81
CA GLU A 4 -21.31 4.92 3.33
C GLU A 4 -20.94 5.33 1.89
N HIS A 5 -19.77 4.91 1.41
CA HIS A 5 -19.23 5.32 0.12
C HIS A 5 -18.69 4.10 -0.65
N ASP A 6 -19.42 3.69 -1.69
CA ASP A 6 -19.11 2.49 -2.49
C ASP A 6 -17.77 2.58 -3.24
N ASN A 7 -17.28 3.81 -3.46
CA ASN A 7 -16.01 4.09 -4.11
C ASN A 7 -14.81 4.07 -3.14
N PHE A 8 -15.02 3.82 -1.84
CA PHE A 8 -13.94 3.78 -0.85
C PHE A 8 -13.79 2.39 -0.24
N LYS A 9 -12.59 1.82 -0.37
CA LYS A 9 -12.20 0.55 0.25
C LYS A 9 -10.94 0.77 1.09
N TRP A 10 -10.83 0.00 2.16
CA TRP A 10 -9.62 -0.06 2.98
C TRP A 10 -9.30 -1.51 3.31
N HIS A 11 -8.02 -1.79 3.46
CA HIS A 11 -7.51 -3.11 3.76
C HIS A 11 -6.44 -3.02 4.84
N LEU A 12 -6.44 -3.99 5.76
CA LEU A 12 -5.44 -4.13 6.81
C LEU A 12 -4.54 -5.32 6.48
N ALA A 13 -3.25 -5.17 6.71
CA ALA A 13 -2.27 -6.24 6.64
C ALA A 13 -1.47 -6.29 7.96
N LEU A 14 -1.26 -7.50 8.48
CA LEU A 14 -0.38 -7.74 9.61
C LEU A 14 0.91 -8.39 9.10
N SER A 15 2.06 -7.77 9.34
CA SER A 15 3.34 -8.37 8.91
C SER A 15 3.61 -9.68 9.63
N GLU A 16 3.31 -9.73 10.93
CA GLU A 16 3.54 -10.86 11.82
C GLU A 16 2.32 -11.01 12.74
N PRO A 17 1.19 -11.61 12.27
CA PRO A 17 0.04 -11.87 13.14
C PRO A 17 0.40 -12.90 14.21
N LEU A 18 -0.08 -12.67 15.43
CA LEU A 18 0.08 -13.60 16.55
C LEU A 18 -1.09 -14.60 16.59
N PRO A 19 -0.92 -15.78 17.21
CA PRO A 19 -2.00 -16.77 17.33
C PRO A 19 -3.28 -16.21 17.97
N GLU A 20 -3.15 -15.34 18.96
CA GLU A 20 -4.26 -14.68 19.65
C GLU A 20 -5.04 -13.68 18.78
N ASP A 21 -4.45 -13.17 17.70
CA ASP A 21 -5.12 -12.25 16.78
C ASP A 21 -6.24 -12.97 16.00
N ASN A 22 -6.18 -14.31 15.91
CA ASN A 22 -7.07 -15.14 15.09
C ASN A 22 -7.22 -14.57 13.66
N TRP A 23 -6.13 -14.03 13.13
CA TRP A 23 -6.13 -13.22 11.92
C TRP A 23 -6.29 -14.10 10.68
N THR A 24 -7.24 -13.73 9.83
CA THR A 24 -7.54 -14.42 8.55
C THR A 24 -7.44 -13.48 7.35
N GLY A 25 -7.02 -12.24 7.57
CA GLY A 25 -6.84 -11.24 6.53
C GLY A 25 -5.45 -11.31 5.89
N TYR A 26 -5.05 -10.21 5.24
CA TYR A 26 -3.76 -10.16 4.57
C TYR A 26 -2.58 -10.19 5.54
N THR A 27 -1.51 -10.86 5.13
CA THR A 27 -0.28 -11.01 5.92
C THR A 27 0.94 -10.59 5.12
N GLY A 28 1.95 -10.06 5.80
CA GLY A 28 3.20 -9.60 5.21
C GLY A 28 3.30 -8.07 5.10
N PHE A 29 4.33 -7.59 4.41
CA PHE A 29 4.57 -6.16 4.26
C PHE A 29 3.56 -5.51 3.31
N ILE A 30 3.14 -4.29 3.64
CA ILE A 30 2.03 -3.63 2.94
C ILE A 30 2.28 -3.39 1.45
N HIS A 31 3.53 -3.11 1.04
CA HIS A 31 3.87 -2.94 -0.38
C HIS A 31 3.62 -4.22 -1.19
N GLN A 32 3.96 -5.39 -0.63
CA GLN A 32 3.75 -6.69 -1.26
C GLN A 32 2.26 -7.04 -1.29
N VAL A 33 1.55 -6.80 -0.18
CA VAL A 33 0.09 -7.03 -0.11
C VAL A 33 -0.64 -6.16 -1.14
N LEU A 34 -0.32 -4.87 -1.23
CA LEU A 34 -0.90 -3.94 -2.19
C LEU A 34 -0.59 -4.35 -3.63
N HIS A 35 0.65 -4.72 -3.92
CA HIS A 35 1.06 -5.22 -5.22
C HIS A 35 0.26 -6.47 -5.60
N ASP A 36 0.28 -7.50 -4.75
CA ASP A 36 -0.22 -8.83 -5.11
C ASP A 36 -1.74 -8.92 -5.21
N ASN A 37 -2.46 -8.04 -4.51
CA ASN A 37 -3.93 -8.10 -4.44
C ASN A 37 -4.61 -6.99 -5.22
N TYR A 38 -3.87 -6.02 -5.74
CA TYR A 38 -4.45 -4.90 -6.48
C TYR A 38 -3.58 -4.42 -7.64
N LEU A 39 -2.36 -3.93 -7.39
CA LEU A 39 -1.61 -3.20 -8.42
C LEU A 39 -1.08 -4.08 -9.54
N LYS A 40 -0.75 -5.36 -9.28
CA LYS A 40 -0.22 -6.27 -10.32
C LYS A 40 -1.20 -6.49 -11.48
N ASP A 41 -2.51 -6.39 -11.20
CA ASP A 41 -3.60 -6.63 -12.14
C ASP A 41 -4.29 -5.32 -12.55
N HIS A 42 -3.80 -4.17 -12.06
CA HIS A 42 -4.38 -2.87 -12.37
C HIS A 42 -4.00 -2.48 -13.81
N PRO A 43 -4.95 -2.00 -14.64
CA PRO A 43 -4.69 -1.76 -16.07
C PRO A 43 -3.79 -0.56 -16.34
N ALA A 44 -3.75 0.41 -15.42
CA ALA A 44 -2.94 1.62 -15.51
C ALA A 44 -2.57 2.14 -14.10
N PRO A 45 -1.68 1.45 -13.36
CA PRO A 45 -1.26 1.89 -12.02
C PRO A 45 -0.58 3.27 -12.04
N GLU A 46 0.00 3.69 -13.15
CA GLU A 46 0.63 5.00 -13.37
C GLU A 46 -0.36 6.18 -13.35
N ASP A 47 -1.63 5.92 -13.68
CA ASP A 47 -2.71 6.92 -13.70
C ASP A 47 -3.30 7.20 -12.30
N CYS A 48 -2.81 6.51 -11.26
CA CYS A 48 -3.24 6.71 -9.87
C CYS A 48 -2.31 7.68 -9.13
N GLU A 49 -2.89 8.44 -8.20
CA GLU A 49 -2.14 9.27 -7.24
C GLU A 49 -1.91 8.49 -5.93
N TYR A 50 -0.66 8.39 -5.49
CA TYR A 50 -0.26 7.62 -4.31
C TYR A 50 0.12 8.54 -3.16
N TYR A 51 -0.70 8.54 -2.12
CA TYR A 51 -0.44 9.25 -0.88
C TYR A 51 0.04 8.28 0.19
N MET A 52 1.22 8.52 0.76
CA MET A 52 1.85 7.59 1.69
C MET A 52 2.59 8.29 2.82
N CYS A 53 2.59 7.64 3.98
CA CYS A 53 3.29 8.07 5.19
C CYS A 53 3.55 6.84 6.05
N GLY A 54 4.78 6.67 6.53
CA GLY A 54 5.14 5.60 7.44
C GLY A 54 6.64 5.54 7.73
N PRO A 55 7.13 4.42 8.30
CA PRO A 55 8.54 4.31 8.67
C PRO A 55 9.46 4.26 7.43
N PRO A 56 10.73 4.69 7.54
CA PRO A 56 11.65 4.77 6.38
C PRO A 56 11.74 3.49 5.54
N MET A 57 11.76 2.32 6.20
CA MET A 57 11.78 1.02 5.52
C MET A 57 10.52 0.76 4.68
N MET A 58 9.34 1.15 5.18
CA MET A 58 8.10 1.02 4.43
C MET A 58 8.08 2.00 3.26
N ASN A 59 8.49 3.25 3.51
CA ASN A 59 8.48 4.29 2.48
C ASN A 59 9.34 3.90 1.29
N ASN A 60 10.59 3.49 1.55
CA ASN A 60 11.52 3.05 0.50
C ASN A 60 10.96 1.86 -0.29
N ALA A 61 10.40 0.86 0.39
CA ALA A 61 9.86 -0.33 -0.28
C ALA A 61 8.62 -0.04 -1.14
N VAL A 62 7.72 0.83 -0.68
CA VAL A 62 6.53 1.23 -1.46
C VAL A 62 6.96 2.08 -2.65
N ILE A 63 7.82 3.08 -2.47
CA ILE A 63 8.31 3.93 -3.58
C ILE A 63 8.98 3.08 -4.65
N GLN A 64 9.90 2.20 -4.27
CA GLN A 64 10.58 1.32 -5.22
C GLN A 64 9.60 0.41 -5.97
N MET A 65 8.58 -0.13 -5.28
CA MET A 65 7.55 -0.95 -5.92
C MET A 65 6.73 -0.15 -6.95
N LEU A 66 6.34 1.08 -6.62
CA LEU A 66 5.60 1.97 -7.53
C LEU A 66 6.44 2.38 -8.74
N GLU A 67 7.71 2.76 -8.54
CA GLU A 67 8.64 3.10 -9.63
C GLU A 67 8.85 1.90 -10.58
N ASN A 68 8.95 0.67 -10.04
CA ASN A 68 9.06 -0.55 -10.86
C ASN A 68 7.78 -0.86 -11.67
N LEU A 69 6.62 -0.37 -11.23
CA LEU A 69 5.36 -0.46 -11.97
C LEU A 69 5.20 0.66 -13.02
N GLY A 70 6.17 1.58 -13.13
CA GLY A 70 6.13 2.70 -14.07
C GLY A 70 5.40 3.93 -13.55
N VAL A 71 5.14 4.02 -12.23
CA VAL A 71 4.55 5.22 -11.63
C VAL A 71 5.62 6.32 -11.57
N GLU A 72 5.33 7.46 -12.18
CA GLU A 72 6.22 8.63 -12.16
C GLU A 72 6.27 9.27 -10.76
N ARG A 73 7.43 9.83 -10.41
CA ARG A 73 7.68 10.39 -9.07
C ARG A 73 6.69 11.51 -8.70
N GLU A 74 6.18 12.22 -9.71
CA GLU A 74 5.18 13.29 -9.57
C GLU A 74 3.85 12.80 -8.99
N ASN A 75 3.52 11.51 -9.17
CA ASN A 75 2.30 10.88 -8.67
C ASN A 75 2.50 10.21 -7.29
N ILE A 76 3.67 10.35 -6.66
CA ILE A 76 4.00 9.74 -5.36
C ILE A 76 4.21 10.82 -4.30
N MET A 77 3.17 11.08 -3.51
CA MET A 77 3.14 12.06 -2.42
C MET A 77 3.52 11.40 -1.10
N LEU A 78 4.75 11.66 -0.66
CA LEU A 78 5.27 11.20 0.63
C LEU A 78 5.19 12.31 1.68
N ASP A 79 4.57 12.01 2.82
CA ASP A 79 4.77 12.77 4.06
C ASP A 79 5.88 12.10 4.88
N ASP A 80 7.04 12.76 4.95
CA ASP A 80 8.25 12.25 5.62
C ASP A 80 8.43 12.92 6.98
N PHE A 81 8.31 12.13 8.05
CA PHE A 81 8.48 12.59 9.42
C PHE A 81 9.95 12.69 9.88
N GLY A 82 10.93 12.48 8.98
CA GLY A 82 12.34 12.83 9.20
C GLY A 82 13.10 11.85 10.09
N GLY A 83 12.84 10.55 9.91
CA GLY A 83 13.50 9.46 10.64
C GLY A 83 15.02 9.40 10.47
#